data_AF-A0A838Z3J3-F1
#
_entry.id   AF-A0A838Z3J3-F1
#
_cell.length_a   1.000
_cell.length_b   1.000
_cell.length_c   1.000
_cell.angle_alpha   90.00
_cell.angle_beta   90.00
_cell.angle_gamma   90.00
#
_symmetry.space_group_name_H-M   'P 1'
#
loop_
_entity.id
_entity.type
_entity.pdbx_description
1 polymer ?
#
loop_
_entity_poly.entity_id
_entity_poly.type
_entity_poly.pdbx_seq_one_letter_code
_entity_poly.pdbx_strand_id
1 'polypeptide(L)'
;MLINRIFVRICVAFLFISLKSTAQIVLSHPMERMVFQRNNSNQGTVIIGGTYLSEVDRIEAQAVARPEGGTSTNWTVIQNNPSNGYFSGMLTVQGGWYQIHVRAFKNNTLIDTKTIQKVGVGEVFAIAGQSNAQGGAGVSTSANDDRVSTIDFSDAYSDYNRLPIGFSHLSGDSTAIGPFHYVPWAWGRLGDLLVQKLGVPVLFFGAAHGGTSSDQWGKSSQGLPFDGPNWIRQDYGAPYRALENSVAIYASLTGLRAVLWHQGESDPNTDFQTYYNNIKDVINKSRENAEHEALAWVVARASRNPDEHFGPIVGQNTLIQGFSNEFVTIPPVPNVFAGPETDYITGGDKRTDGIHFDTYAGQAEFANAWDASLNNDFFANSIPMMPSPLLTVTLACNPGNPSTPITLSVSGSYSQYYWSNRNNTDDEARGYNSNCCNTFAFLPPVGYERLNWTTINNNTNSLTTAPARLAASVRKSSKKTFFSPIVNLSVFPLPTTPTFVTSVTQIRPGESVTLTGSGCNATYLWSTGATNNPLVISPPSTDTYTVQCKTLNCAITSAPKSVTVSTCFPGSLFLQGSVVNTESPYQTKQTIQSTQKIQLTGKIDYSAKNKVELLPGFESKNGSVFKATIDDCN
;
A
#
# COMPACT_ATOMS: atom_id res chain seq x y z
N MET A 1 -34.93 6.49 52.94
CA MET A 1 -33.61 7.01 52.50
C MET A 1 -32.66 5.98 51.89
N LEU A 2 -32.97 4.67 51.87
CA LEU A 2 -32.06 3.65 51.31
C LEU A 2 -32.25 3.35 49.80
N ILE A 3 -33.45 3.60 49.25
CA ILE A 3 -33.78 3.26 47.85
C ILE A 3 -33.17 4.27 46.85
N ASN A 4 -33.01 5.54 47.23
CA ASN A 4 -32.39 6.57 46.37
C ASN A 4 -30.87 6.43 46.21
N ARG A 5 -30.18 5.72 47.11
CA ARG A 5 -28.71 5.55 47.03
C ARG A 5 -28.29 4.39 46.13
N ILE A 6 -29.17 3.42 45.88
CA ILE A 6 -28.91 2.31 44.95
C ILE A 6 -29.18 2.76 43.51
N PHE A 7 -30.22 3.56 43.27
CA PHE A 7 -30.53 4.07 41.93
C PHE A 7 -29.43 5.01 41.38
N VAL A 8 -28.86 5.88 42.22
CA VAL A 8 -27.75 6.77 41.82
C VAL A 8 -26.44 6.00 41.57
N ARG A 9 -26.21 4.88 42.27
CA ARG A 9 -25.02 4.04 42.03
C ARG A 9 -25.14 3.18 40.76
N ILE A 10 -26.35 2.75 40.39
CA ILE A 10 -26.59 2.04 39.12
C ILE A 10 -26.52 3.02 37.93
N CYS A 11 -27.03 4.25 38.05
CA CYS A 11 -26.92 5.26 37.00
C CYS A 11 -25.47 5.75 36.78
N VAL A 12 -24.65 5.85 37.82
CA VAL A 12 -23.23 6.23 37.68
C VAL A 12 -22.36 5.07 37.17
N ALA A 13 -22.74 3.81 37.42
CA ALA A 13 -22.05 2.65 36.83
C ALA A 13 -22.33 2.47 35.32
N PHE A 14 -23.49 2.91 34.81
CA PHE A 14 -23.78 2.93 33.37
C PHE A 14 -23.13 4.10 32.60
N LEU A 15 -22.60 5.10 33.31
CA LEU A 15 -21.93 6.28 32.72
C LEU A 15 -20.42 6.08 32.44
N PHE A 16 -19.86 4.92 32.80
CA PHE A 16 -18.47 4.55 32.52
C PHE A 16 -18.35 3.29 31.64
N ILE A 17 -19.35 3.00 30.80
CA ILE A 17 -19.09 2.16 29.63
C ILE A 17 -18.26 3.02 28.68
N SER A 18 -16.94 2.90 28.80
CA SER A 18 -16.00 3.30 27.76
C SER A 18 -16.45 2.62 26.46
N LEU A 19 -17.19 3.34 25.62
CA LEU A 19 -17.36 3.00 24.22
C LEU A 19 -15.95 3.00 23.64
N LYS A 20 -15.32 1.81 23.60
CA LYS A 20 -14.09 1.62 22.86
C LYS A 20 -14.45 1.90 21.41
N SER A 21 -14.18 3.12 20.96
CA SER A 21 -14.21 3.47 19.55
C SER A 21 -13.17 2.56 18.88
N THR A 22 -13.64 1.54 18.19
CA THR A 22 -12.79 0.72 17.34
C THR A 22 -12.43 1.55 16.12
N ALA A 23 -11.14 1.63 15.80
CA ALA A 23 -10.69 2.27 14.57
C ALA A 23 -11.38 1.58 13.37
N GLN A 24 -11.96 2.38 12.46
CA GLN A 24 -12.64 1.87 11.26
C GLN A 24 -11.71 1.90 10.05
N ILE A 25 -10.66 2.72 10.08
CA ILE A 25 -9.58 2.69 9.12
C ILE A 25 -8.22 2.60 9.82
N VAL A 26 -7.26 1.97 9.15
CA VAL A 26 -5.84 1.91 9.56
C VAL A 26 -4.98 2.36 8.40
N LEU A 27 -4.12 3.35 8.62
CA LEU A 27 -3.17 3.81 7.61
C LEU A 27 -1.93 2.91 7.59
N SER A 28 -1.44 2.62 6.40
CA SER A 28 -0.19 1.88 6.15
C SER A 28 0.79 2.65 5.25
N HIS A 29 0.32 3.71 4.59
CA HIS A 29 1.11 4.57 3.73
C HIS A 29 0.50 5.99 3.67
N PRO A 30 1.30 7.07 3.69
CA PRO A 30 2.75 7.08 3.90
C PRO A 30 3.13 6.63 5.32
N MET A 31 4.43 6.60 5.61
CA MET A 31 4.93 6.38 6.97
C MET A 31 5.31 7.70 7.63
N GLU A 32 5.37 7.69 8.96
CA GLU A 32 5.92 8.81 9.72
C GLU A 32 7.34 9.13 9.21
N ARG A 33 7.61 10.43 8.99
CA ARG A 33 8.85 11.02 8.47
C ARG A 33 9.24 10.65 7.03
N MET A 34 8.39 9.94 6.30
CA MET A 34 8.61 9.66 4.89
C MET A 34 8.69 10.96 4.09
N VAL A 35 9.67 11.06 3.19
CA VAL A 35 9.81 12.19 2.25
C VAL A 35 9.59 11.69 0.84
N PHE A 36 8.64 12.29 0.12
CA PHE A 36 8.45 12.08 -1.31
C PHE A 36 9.26 13.12 -2.09
N GLN A 37 9.97 12.67 -3.11
CA GLN A 37 10.70 13.51 -4.05
C GLN A 37 9.74 14.48 -4.75
N ARG A 38 10.10 15.76 -4.74
CA ARG A 38 9.42 16.80 -5.53
C ARG A 38 9.99 16.90 -6.94
N ASN A 39 9.18 17.37 -7.87
CA ASN A 39 9.58 17.73 -9.24
C ASN A 39 10.17 19.15 -9.31
N ASN A 40 10.59 19.58 -10.51
CA ASN A 40 11.21 20.90 -10.72
C ASN A 40 10.22 22.07 -10.62
N SER A 41 8.92 21.79 -10.56
CA SER A 41 7.87 22.76 -10.26
C SER A 41 7.54 22.84 -8.76
N ASN A 42 8.41 22.30 -7.90
CA ASN A 42 8.23 22.23 -6.45
C ASN A 42 6.97 21.46 -6.01
N GLN A 43 6.56 20.43 -6.75
CA GLN A 43 5.40 19.60 -6.43
C GLN A 43 5.76 18.14 -6.26
N GLY A 44 5.08 17.43 -5.37
CA GLY A 44 5.23 15.99 -5.21
C GLY A 44 3.89 15.32 -4.96
N THR A 45 3.86 14.01 -5.18
CA THR A 45 2.66 13.19 -5.03
C THR A 45 2.78 12.36 -3.76
N VAL A 46 1.98 12.69 -2.75
CA VAL A 46 1.82 11.89 -1.54
C VAL A 46 0.91 10.71 -1.88
N ILE A 47 1.45 9.51 -1.77
CA ILE A 47 0.69 8.28 -1.98
C ILE A 47 0.10 7.86 -0.63
N ILE A 48 -1.19 7.53 -0.60
CA ILE A 48 -1.94 7.22 0.61
C ILE A 48 -2.55 5.83 0.46
N GLY A 49 -2.37 4.98 1.47
CA GLY A 49 -2.90 3.63 1.47
C GLY A 49 -3.21 3.14 2.87
N GLY A 50 -4.29 2.38 3.02
CA GLY A 50 -4.73 1.83 4.30
C GLY A 50 -5.80 0.77 4.16
N THR A 51 -6.21 0.17 5.27
CA THR A 51 -7.30 -0.82 5.34
C THR A 51 -8.53 -0.20 6.01
N TYR A 52 -9.72 -0.62 5.60
CA TYR A 52 -10.98 -0.34 6.28
C TYR A 52 -11.54 -1.60 6.94
N LEU A 53 -12.13 -1.45 8.13
CA LEU A 53 -12.66 -2.53 8.98
C LEU A 53 -14.20 -2.52 9.07
N SER A 54 -14.84 -1.51 8.49
CA SER A 54 -16.30 -1.40 8.30
C SER A 54 -16.62 -0.90 6.90
N GLU A 55 -17.89 -0.93 6.50
CA GLU A 55 -18.30 -0.36 5.21
C GLU A 55 -17.94 1.12 5.08
N VAL A 56 -17.39 1.48 3.91
CA VAL A 56 -17.01 2.84 3.55
C VAL A 56 -17.46 3.11 2.12
N ASP A 57 -18.06 4.28 1.88
CA ASP A 57 -18.47 4.70 0.53
C ASP A 57 -17.51 5.75 -0.04
N ARG A 58 -16.77 6.47 0.81
CA ARG A 58 -15.85 7.54 0.39
C ARG A 58 -14.69 7.70 1.37
N ILE A 59 -13.47 7.79 0.83
CA ILE A 59 -12.26 8.18 1.54
C ILE A 59 -11.79 9.53 1.02
N GLU A 60 -11.49 10.45 1.93
CA GLU A 60 -10.92 11.76 1.63
C GLU A 60 -9.58 11.94 2.34
N ALA A 61 -8.70 12.72 1.72
CA ALA A 61 -7.44 13.12 2.32
C ALA A 61 -7.18 14.62 2.19
N GLN A 62 -6.37 15.15 3.11
CA GLN A 62 -5.91 16.52 3.13
C GLN A 62 -4.47 16.55 3.65
N ALA A 63 -3.63 17.39 3.05
CA ALA A 63 -2.34 17.76 3.62
C ALA A 63 -2.48 19.09 4.35
N VAL A 64 -2.11 19.12 5.63
CA VAL A 64 -2.09 20.33 6.46
C VAL A 64 -0.63 20.70 6.65
N ALA A 65 -0.23 21.85 6.11
CA ALA A 65 1.14 22.35 6.24
C ALA A 65 1.47 22.58 7.70
N ARG A 66 2.66 22.14 8.10
CA ARG A 66 3.20 22.43 9.43
C ARG A 66 3.92 23.78 9.41
N PRO A 67 4.19 24.40 10.59
CA PRO A 67 4.85 25.71 10.66
C PRO A 67 6.19 25.78 9.93
N GLU A 68 6.88 24.64 9.78
CA GLU A 68 8.19 24.53 9.16
C GLU A 68 8.15 24.57 7.62
N GLY A 69 6.98 24.61 6.97
CA GLY A 69 6.84 24.90 5.53
C GLY A 69 5.77 24.09 4.78
N GLY A 70 5.37 24.60 3.63
CA GLY A 70 4.37 23.99 2.72
C GLY A 70 3.07 24.79 2.62
N THR A 71 2.16 24.30 1.77
CA THR A 71 0.82 24.86 1.56
C THR A 71 -0.25 23.81 1.80
N SER A 72 -1.18 24.07 2.73
CA SER A 72 -2.30 23.17 3.02
C SER A 72 -3.21 23.00 1.81
N THR A 73 -3.72 21.79 1.59
CA THR A 73 -4.73 21.52 0.56
C THR A 73 -6.14 21.60 1.14
N ASN A 74 -7.15 21.60 0.27
CA ASN A 74 -8.50 21.25 0.70
C ASN A 74 -8.63 19.72 0.87
N TRP A 75 -9.75 19.27 1.45
CA TRP A 75 -10.14 17.87 1.43
C TRP A 75 -10.43 17.42 -0.01
N THR A 76 -9.81 16.32 -0.41
CA THR A 76 -9.96 15.73 -1.75
C THR A 76 -10.42 14.28 -1.59
N VAL A 77 -11.40 13.87 -2.40
CA VAL A 77 -11.79 12.45 -2.48
C VAL A 77 -10.67 11.67 -3.15
N ILE A 78 -10.06 10.74 -2.42
CA ILE A 78 -8.99 9.88 -2.95
C ILE A 78 -9.51 8.52 -3.42
N GLN A 79 -10.66 8.09 -2.93
CA GLN A 79 -11.34 6.88 -3.41
C GLN A 79 -12.83 6.85 -3.06
N ASN A 80 -13.64 6.33 -3.98
CA ASN A 80 -15.06 5.99 -3.74
C ASN A 80 -15.25 4.48 -3.71
N ASN A 81 -16.19 4.01 -2.89
CA ASN A 81 -16.64 2.62 -2.77
C ASN A 81 -15.51 1.58 -2.78
N PRO A 82 -14.51 1.68 -1.86
CA PRO A 82 -13.43 0.71 -1.80
C PRO A 82 -13.98 -0.70 -1.51
N SER A 83 -13.47 -1.72 -2.23
CA SER A 83 -14.02 -3.08 -2.22
C SER A 83 -12.99 -4.20 -2.00
N ASN A 84 -11.70 -3.90 -2.02
CA ASN A 84 -10.63 -4.91 -1.97
C ASN A 84 -10.06 -5.15 -0.57
N GLY A 85 -10.76 -4.72 0.48
CA GLY A 85 -10.26 -4.75 1.86
C GLY A 85 -9.19 -3.70 2.15
N TYR A 86 -8.94 -2.78 1.23
CA TYR A 86 -8.06 -1.63 1.40
C TYR A 86 -8.56 -0.42 0.60
N PHE A 87 -8.03 0.75 0.94
CA PHE A 87 -8.11 1.95 0.13
C PHE A 87 -6.72 2.44 -0.29
N SER A 88 -6.65 3.09 -1.44
CA SER A 88 -5.43 3.68 -1.99
C SER A 88 -5.77 4.89 -2.84
N GLY A 89 -4.95 5.94 -2.75
CA GLY A 89 -5.09 7.13 -3.59
C GLY A 89 -3.91 8.07 -3.44
N MET A 90 -4.00 9.24 -4.08
CA MET A 90 -2.88 10.18 -4.21
C MET A 90 -3.32 11.61 -3.95
N LEU A 91 -2.41 12.41 -3.41
CA LEU A 91 -2.59 13.84 -3.20
C LEU A 91 -1.34 14.59 -3.70
N THR A 92 -1.51 15.45 -4.70
CA THR A 92 -0.42 16.33 -5.16
C THR A 92 -0.35 17.56 -4.27
N VAL A 93 0.85 17.85 -3.75
CA VAL A 93 1.11 18.98 -2.85
C VAL A 93 2.38 19.72 -3.27
N GLN A 94 2.53 20.95 -2.77
CA GLN A 94 3.79 21.71 -2.92
C GLN A 94 4.89 21.11 -2.01
N GLY A 95 6.15 21.47 -2.26
CA GLY A 95 7.25 21.15 -1.36
C GLY A 95 7.00 21.71 0.04
N GLY A 96 7.19 20.87 1.07
CA GLY A 96 6.89 21.24 2.45
C GLY A 96 6.81 20.06 3.42
N TRP A 97 6.45 20.37 4.66
CA TRP A 97 6.31 19.43 5.78
C TRP A 97 4.87 19.41 6.26
N TYR A 98 4.26 18.23 6.33
CA TYR A 98 2.82 18.09 6.42
C TYR A 98 2.38 17.13 7.51
N GLN A 99 1.23 17.43 8.10
CA GLN A 99 0.35 16.39 8.64
C GLN A 99 -0.56 15.88 7.51
N ILE A 100 -0.68 14.57 7.35
CA ILE A 100 -1.61 13.97 6.40
C ILE A 100 -2.82 13.45 7.14
N HIS A 101 -3.98 14.06 6.88
CA HIS A 101 -5.26 13.68 7.47
C HIS A 101 -6.04 12.85 6.47
N VAL A 102 -6.61 11.73 6.92
CA VAL A 102 -7.42 10.83 6.10
C VAL A 102 -8.71 10.53 6.85
N ARG A 103 -9.85 10.68 6.19
CA ARG A 103 -11.16 10.44 6.79
C ARG A 103 -12.05 9.57 5.92
N ALA A 104 -12.88 8.77 6.58
CA ALA A 104 -13.78 7.82 5.94
C ALA A 104 -15.24 8.19 6.17
N PHE A 105 -16.09 7.98 5.17
CA PHE A 105 -17.52 8.23 5.25
C PHE A 105 -18.36 7.02 4.84
N LYS A 106 -19.52 6.87 5.49
CA LYS A 106 -20.61 5.97 5.09
C LYS A 106 -21.91 6.76 5.08
N ASN A 107 -22.69 6.71 4.00
CA ASN A 107 -23.95 7.45 3.87
C ASN A 107 -23.82 8.94 4.28
N ASN A 108 -22.75 9.58 3.83
CA ASN A 108 -22.38 10.97 4.15
C ASN A 108 -22.12 11.26 5.65
N THR A 109 -22.05 10.23 6.51
CA THR A 109 -21.65 10.33 7.91
C THR A 109 -20.17 10.03 8.05
N LEU A 110 -19.43 10.89 8.75
CA LEU A 110 -18.03 10.67 9.09
C LEU A 110 -17.92 9.51 10.08
N ILE A 111 -17.16 8.46 9.74
CA ILE A 111 -17.03 7.26 10.58
C ILE A 111 -15.67 7.14 11.28
N ASP A 112 -14.59 7.70 10.73
CA ASP A 112 -13.27 7.71 11.35
C ASP A 112 -12.36 8.77 10.70
N THR A 113 -11.31 9.18 11.41
CA THR A 113 -10.24 10.07 10.92
C THR A 113 -8.89 9.61 11.50
N LYS A 114 -7.86 9.59 10.65
CA LYS A 114 -6.49 9.26 11.01
C LYS A 114 -5.53 10.33 10.54
N THR A 115 -4.43 10.47 11.25
CA THR A 115 -3.41 11.48 10.96
C THR A 115 -2.02 10.86 11.05
N ILE A 116 -1.19 11.13 10.06
CA ILE A 116 0.27 10.94 10.12
C ILE A 116 0.88 12.32 10.37
N GLN A 117 1.79 12.42 11.33
CA GLN A 117 2.16 13.71 11.91
C GLN A 117 3.24 14.44 11.10
N LYS A 118 4.15 13.69 10.47
CA LYS A 118 5.27 14.22 9.70
C LYS A 118 5.38 13.47 8.38
N VAL A 119 5.08 14.16 7.28
CA VAL A 119 5.30 13.67 5.91
C VAL A 119 5.90 14.81 5.09
N GLY A 120 6.94 14.52 4.33
CA GLY A 120 7.63 15.50 3.50
C GLY A 120 7.33 15.36 2.04
N VAL A 121 7.32 16.51 1.37
CA VAL A 121 7.56 16.60 -0.06
C VAL A 121 8.79 17.48 -0.24
N GLY A 122 9.88 16.90 -0.71
CA GLY A 122 11.19 17.52 -0.63
C GLY A 122 12.23 16.82 -1.50
N GLU A 123 13.47 16.77 -1.04
CA GLU A 123 14.58 16.16 -1.79
C GLU A 123 14.98 14.81 -1.21
N VAL A 124 15.21 13.83 -2.08
CA VAL A 124 15.62 12.48 -1.73
C VAL A 124 16.91 12.16 -2.46
N PHE A 125 17.95 11.77 -1.74
CA PHE A 125 19.27 11.47 -2.33
C PHE A 125 19.78 10.10 -1.92
N ALA A 126 20.48 9.44 -2.82
CA ALA A 126 21.26 8.24 -2.52
C ALA A 126 22.75 8.62 -2.47
N ILE A 127 23.47 8.20 -1.45
CA ILE A 127 24.89 8.49 -1.25
C ILE A 127 25.69 7.23 -1.61
N ALA A 128 26.56 7.30 -2.61
CA ALA A 128 27.37 6.20 -3.08
C ALA A 128 28.86 6.59 -3.21
N GLY A 129 29.73 5.58 -3.25
CA GLY A 129 31.18 5.78 -3.31
C GLY A 129 31.91 5.00 -2.22
N GLN A 130 32.92 5.60 -1.58
CA GLN A 130 33.77 4.91 -0.59
C GLN A 130 33.70 5.52 0.82
N SER A 131 34.78 5.43 1.62
CA SER A 131 34.82 5.79 3.04
C SER A 131 34.46 7.26 3.30
N ASN A 132 34.89 8.21 2.46
CA ASN A 132 34.49 9.62 2.54
C ASN A 132 33.06 9.88 2.03
N ALA A 133 32.30 8.88 1.61
CA ALA A 133 30.85 8.96 1.44
C ALA A 133 30.09 8.10 2.45
N GLN A 134 30.64 6.97 2.89
CA GLN A 134 30.04 6.13 3.91
C GLN A 134 30.13 6.78 5.30
N GLY A 135 31.22 7.49 5.55
CA GLY A 135 31.61 7.93 6.88
C GLY A 135 32.18 6.81 7.74
N GLY A 136 32.26 7.08 9.04
CA GLY A 136 32.72 6.14 10.07
C GLY A 136 34.18 6.28 10.45
N ALA A 137 34.98 7.00 9.66
CA ALA A 137 36.28 7.50 10.09
C ALA A 137 36.11 8.77 10.94
N GLY A 138 36.63 8.75 12.17
CA GLY A 138 36.65 9.90 13.06
C GLY A 138 35.31 10.28 13.68
N VAL A 139 35.04 11.57 13.75
CA VAL A 139 33.82 12.13 14.36
C VAL A 139 32.57 11.87 13.51
N SER A 140 31.39 12.20 14.02
CA SER A 140 30.13 12.15 13.28
C SER A 140 29.33 13.42 13.56
N THR A 141 28.61 13.93 12.56
CA THR A 141 27.84 15.18 12.67
C THR A 141 26.38 14.93 12.31
N SER A 142 25.54 14.75 13.32
CA SER A 142 24.10 14.58 13.10
C SER A 142 23.39 15.85 12.58
N ALA A 143 22.18 15.69 12.06
CA ALA A 143 21.33 16.79 11.64
C ALA A 143 20.59 17.41 12.84
N ASN A 144 20.54 18.74 12.89
CA ASN A 144 19.78 19.47 13.90
C ASN A 144 18.34 19.73 13.44
N ASP A 145 18.11 19.96 12.14
CA ASP A 145 16.78 20.24 11.62
C ASP A 145 15.94 18.95 11.58
N ASP A 146 14.76 18.99 12.21
CA ASP A 146 13.82 17.87 12.28
C ASP A 146 13.38 17.36 10.91
N ARG A 147 13.60 18.10 9.82
CA ARG A 147 13.19 17.72 8.46
C ARG A 147 14.24 16.90 7.71
N VAL A 148 15.37 16.55 8.33
CA VAL A 148 16.38 15.65 7.74
C VAL A 148 16.09 14.20 8.15
N SER A 149 15.56 13.41 7.23
CA SER A 149 15.16 12.03 7.45
C SER A 149 16.16 11.02 6.90
N THR A 150 16.09 9.81 7.44
CA THR A 150 16.80 8.64 6.93
C THR A 150 16.06 7.36 7.29
N ILE A 151 16.59 6.21 6.86
CA ILE A 151 16.24 4.90 7.38
C ILE A 151 17.29 4.54 8.43
N ASP A 152 16.94 4.63 9.71
CA ASP A 152 17.81 4.23 10.82
C ASP A 152 17.95 2.70 10.92
N PHE A 153 18.61 2.12 9.93
CA PHE A 153 18.91 0.71 9.81
C PHE A 153 20.14 0.52 8.92
N SER A 154 21.01 -0.43 9.28
CA SER A 154 22.18 -0.79 8.48
C SER A 154 22.27 -2.30 8.31
N ASP A 155 22.53 -2.74 7.09
CA ASP A 155 22.89 -4.11 6.76
C ASP A 155 24.04 -4.16 5.76
N ALA A 156 25.18 -4.69 6.19
CA ALA A 156 26.41 -4.86 5.42
C ALA A 156 26.22 -5.82 4.23
N TYR A 157 25.20 -6.67 4.28
CA TYR A 157 24.83 -7.52 3.15
C TYR A 157 23.84 -6.83 2.21
N SER A 158 23.13 -5.80 2.71
CA SER A 158 22.04 -5.14 2.02
C SER A 158 21.08 -6.17 1.41
N ASP A 159 20.76 -7.21 2.19
CA ASP A 159 19.85 -8.27 1.74
C ASP A 159 18.45 -7.68 1.64
N TYR A 160 17.89 -7.70 0.43
CA TYR A 160 16.54 -7.26 0.13
C TYR A 160 15.49 -7.72 1.14
N ASN A 161 15.61 -8.95 1.64
CA ASN A 161 14.62 -9.52 2.56
C ASN A 161 14.70 -8.96 3.98
N ARG A 162 15.84 -8.40 4.37
CA ARG A 162 16.10 -7.82 5.69
C ARG A 162 15.81 -6.33 5.75
N LEU A 163 15.80 -5.66 4.60
CA LEU A 163 15.59 -4.22 4.51
C LEU A 163 14.22 -3.84 5.05
N PRO A 164 14.12 -2.99 6.09
CA PRO A 164 12.84 -2.51 6.58
C PRO A 164 12.35 -1.32 5.76
N ILE A 165 11.09 -0.94 5.95
CA ILE A 165 10.54 0.35 5.52
C ILE A 165 10.10 1.11 6.77
N GLY A 166 10.74 2.25 7.00
CA GLY A 166 10.44 3.18 8.08
C GLY A 166 11.46 4.31 8.05
N PHE A 167 11.13 5.44 8.66
CA PHE A 167 11.96 6.64 8.60
C PHE A 167 12.13 7.28 9.97
N SER A 168 13.34 7.76 10.22
CA SER A 168 13.78 8.40 11.46
C SER A 168 14.39 9.75 11.17
N HIS A 169 14.55 10.57 12.20
CA HIS A 169 15.35 11.79 12.13
C HIS A 169 16.83 11.39 12.11
N LEU A 170 17.65 12.05 11.30
CA LEU A 170 19.09 11.79 11.23
C LEU A 170 19.83 12.42 12.43
N SER A 171 19.50 11.99 13.65
CA SER A 171 19.94 12.60 14.90
C SER A 171 20.92 11.73 15.68
N GLY A 172 21.84 12.36 16.41
CA GLY A 172 22.82 11.64 17.24
C GLY A 172 23.88 10.91 16.42
N ASP A 173 24.96 10.50 17.08
CA ASP A 173 26.17 10.10 16.36
C ASP A 173 26.12 8.69 15.76
N SER A 174 25.10 7.90 16.11
CA SER A 174 24.94 6.49 15.75
C SER A 174 23.70 6.16 14.92
N THR A 175 22.91 7.15 14.51
CA THR A 175 21.78 6.89 13.61
C THR A 175 22.30 6.48 12.24
N ALA A 176 21.85 5.33 11.76
CA ALA A 176 22.26 4.80 10.48
C ALA A 176 21.64 5.58 9.31
N ILE A 177 22.34 5.60 8.16
CA ILE A 177 21.76 6.02 6.87
C ILE A 177 21.59 4.76 6.02
N GLY A 178 20.43 4.13 6.13
CA GLY A 178 20.16 2.87 5.46
C GLY A 178 20.12 2.97 3.93
N PRO A 179 20.36 1.87 3.20
CA PRO A 179 20.48 0.51 3.73
C PRO A 179 21.84 0.11 4.32
N PHE A 180 22.92 0.90 4.15
CA PHE A 180 24.28 0.41 4.44
C PHE A 180 25.10 1.27 5.42
N HIS A 181 24.90 2.59 5.48
CA HIS A 181 25.71 3.43 6.36
C HIS A 181 25.26 3.26 7.80
N TYR A 182 26.21 3.30 8.74
CA TYR A 182 25.95 3.08 10.17
C TYR A 182 26.14 4.34 11.02
N VAL A 183 26.43 5.49 10.38
CA VAL A 183 26.60 6.79 11.03
C VAL A 183 26.06 7.91 10.14
N PRO A 184 25.63 9.06 10.70
CA PRO A 184 25.26 10.23 9.92
C PRO A 184 26.43 10.88 9.18
N TRP A 185 27.57 10.99 9.86
CA TRP A 185 28.78 11.62 9.34
C TRP A 185 28.50 13.04 8.80
N ALA A 186 29.24 13.55 7.81
CA ALA A 186 29.03 14.91 7.29
C ALA A 186 27.64 15.15 6.65
N TRP A 187 26.88 14.09 6.37
CA TRP A 187 25.58 14.17 5.69
C TRP A 187 24.49 14.78 6.56
N GLY A 188 24.58 14.67 7.90
CA GLY A 188 23.66 15.35 8.81
C GLY A 188 23.73 16.87 8.63
N ARG A 189 24.95 17.41 8.61
CA ARG A 189 25.19 18.84 8.34
C ARG A 189 24.77 19.25 6.93
N LEU A 190 25.06 18.44 5.91
CA LEU A 190 24.57 18.73 4.56
C LEU A 190 23.04 18.78 4.51
N GLY A 191 22.36 17.88 5.22
CA GLY A 191 20.92 17.89 5.38
C GLY A 191 20.40 19.22 5.92
N ASP A 192 21.00 19.71 7.02
CA ASP A 192 20.65 21.01 7.61
C ASP A 192 20.82 22.16 6.61
N LEU A 193 21.95 22.20 5.89
CA LEU A 193 22.24 23.22 4.88
C LEU A 193 21.23 23.21 3.73
N LEU A 194 20.89 22.01 3.23
CA LEU A 194 19.92 21.85 2.14
C LEU A 194 18.50 22.23 2.58
N VAL A 195 18.11 21.84 3.80
CA VAL A 195 16.81 22.21 4.36
C VAL A 195 16.72 23.74 4.52
N GLN A 196 17.79 24.39 4.99
CA GLN A 196 17.86 25.85 5.08
C GLN A 196 17.80 26.52 3.70
N LYS A 197 18.53 26.00 2.72
CA LYS A 197 18.59 26.52 1.36
C LYS A 197 17.27 26.39 0.61
N LEU A 198 16.63 25.24 0.71
CA LEU A 198 15.49 24.86 -0.15
C LEU A 198 14.14 25.01 0.55
N GLY A 199 14.12 25.11 1.88
CA GLY A 199 12.89 25.22 2.66
C GLY A 199 12.02 23.95 2.66
N VAL A 200 12.57 22.81 2.23
CA VAL A 200 11.87 21.52 2.14
C VAL A 200 12.64 20.42 2.88
N PRO A 201 11.94 19.35 3.30
CA PRO A 201 12.59 18.19 3.93
C PRO A 201 13.58 17.47 3.02
N VAL A 202 14.55 16.80 3.63
CA VAL A 202 15.59 16.04 2.93
C VAL A 202 15.61 14.62 3.45
N LEU A 203 15.74 13.63 2.57
CA LEU A 203 15.89 12.22 2.91
C LEU A 203 17.16 11.65 2.26
N PHE A 204 17.97 10.97 3.05
CA PHE A 204 19.17 10.27 2.57
C PHE A 204 19.04 8.75 2.64
N PHE A 205 19.47 8.09 1.57
CA PHE A 205 19.78 6.66 1.53
C PHE A 205 21.30 6.44 1.43
N GLY A 206 21.88 5.65 2.32
CA GLY A 206 23.31 5.40 2.39
C GLY A 206 23.70 4.09 1.70
N ALA A 207 24.49 4.20 0.64
CA ALA A 207 24.92 3.09 -0.21
C ALA A 207 26.44 3.02 -0.47
N ALA A 208 27.21 4.02 -0.06
CA ALA A 208 28.68 4.00 -0.15
C ALA A 208 29.33 2.92 0.72
N HIS A 209 30.46 2.38 0.24
CA HIS A 209 31.16 1.23 0.81
C HIS A 209 32.65 1.52 0.93
N GLY A 210 33.16 1.61 2.16
CA GLY A 210 34.53 1.98 2.48
C GLY A 210 35.57 1.08 1.83
N GLY A 211 36.70 1.68 1.43
CA GLY A 211 37.86 0.98 0.85
C GLY A 211 37.64 0.34 -0.52
N THR A 212 36.61 0.75 -1.26
CA THR A 212 36.27 0.16 -2.56
C THR A 212 36.77 1.01 -3.73
N SER A 213 37.25 0.35 -4.78
CA SER A 213 37.74 0.99 -6.01
C SER A 213 36.68 1.05 -7.11
N SER A 214 36.93 1.89 -8.12
CA SER A 214 36.07 1.99 -9.30
C SER A 214 35.86 0.64 -10.00
N ASP A 215 36.90 -0.19 -10.09
CA ASP A 215 36.84 -1.53 -10.70
C ASP A 215 35.83 -2.45 -9.99
N GLN A 216 35.84 -2.43 -8.65
CA GLN A 216 34.91 -3.23 -7.84
C GLN A 216 33.48 -2.75 -8.00
N TRP A 217 33.25 -1.44 -8.05
CA TRP A 217 31.94 -0.86 -8.35
C TRP A 217 31.46 -1.21 -9.77
N GLY A 218 32.30 -1.04 -10.78
CA GLY A 218 32.00 -1.37 -12.17
C GLY A 218 31.61 -2.84 -12.33
N LYS A 219 32.48 -3.76 -11.89
CA LYS A 219 32.24 -5.21 -11.99
C LYS A 219 31.04 -5.68 -11.17
N SER A 220 30.91 -5.23 -9.92
CA SER A 220 29.75 -5.61 -9.09
C SER A 220 28.41 -5.15 -9.66
N SER A 221 28.36 -3.97 -10.31
CA SER A 221 27.15 -3.49 -11.00
C SER A 221 26.72 -4.41 -12.15
N GLN A 222 27.68 -5.05 -12.80
CA GLN A 222 27.44 -6.02 -13.88
C GLN A 222 27.30 -7.47 -13.39
N GLY A 223 27.39 -7.70 -12.08
CA GLY A 223 27.41 -9.06 -11.50
C GLY A 223 28.66 -9.86 -11.86
N LEU A 224 29.77 -9.18 -12.20
CA LEU A 224 31.04 -9.79 -12.54
C LEU A 224 31.94 -9.94 -11.29
N PRO A 225 32.77 -11.00 -11.23
CA PRO A 225 33.72 -11.17 -10.15
C PRO A 225 34.86 -10.14 -10.23
N PHE A 226 35.44 -9.79 -9.09
CA PHE A 226 36.56 -8.87 -8.98
C PHE A 226 37.52 -9.28 -7.86
N ASP A 227 38.74 -8.76 -7.92
CA ASP A 227 39.74 -8.97 -6.86
C ASP A 227 39.49 -7.99 -5.70
N GLY A 228 39.57 -8.51 -4.48
CA GLY A 228 39.34 -7.70 -3.29
C GLY A 228 39.36 -8.53 -2.01
N PRO A 229 39.42 -7.86 -0.86
CA PRO A 229 39.37 -8.54 0.41
C PRO A 229 37.99 -9.15 0.66
N ASN A 230 37.95 -10.31 1.34
CA ASN A 230 36.73 -11.08 1.60
C ASN A 230 35.65 -10.35 2.40
N TRP A 231 35.97 -9.23 3.06
CA TRP A 231 34.99 -8.39 3.75
C TRP A 231 34.10 -7.61 2.77
N ILE A 232 34.54 -7.41 1.53
CA ILE A 232 33.67 -6.97 0.43
C ILE A 232 32.91 -8.21 -0.06
N ARG A 233 31.66 -8.33 0.38
CA ARG A 233 30.83 -9.52 0.12
C ARG A 233 30.28 -9.53 -1.31
N GLN A 234 31.12 -9.88 -2.27
CA GLN A 234 30.73 -10.00 -3.69
C GLN A 234 29.58 -10.98 -3.90
N ASP A 235 29.46 -12.01 -3.05
CA ASP A 235 28.39 -13.01 -3.08
C ASP A 235 27.01 -12.41 -2.78
N TYR A 236 26.97 -11.26 -2.09
CA TYR A 236 25.76 -10.45 -1.92
C TYR A 236 25.67 -9.30 -2.93
N GLY A 237 26.62 -9.15 -3.85
CA GLY A 237 26.66 -8.10 -4.86
C GLY A 237 27.25 -6.78 -4.37
N ALA A 238 28.00 -6.79 -3.26
CA ALA A 238 28.75 -5.62 -2.83
C ALA A 238 29.86 -5.25 -3.84
N PRO A 239 30.23 -3.96 -3.95
CA PRO A 239 29.62 -2.82 -3.26
C PRO A 239 28.31 -2.31 -3.88
N TYR A 240 27.97 -2.69 -5.12
CA TYR A 240 26.82 -2.12 -5.83
C TYR A 240 25.45 -2.40 -5.19
N ARG A 241 25.28 -3.52 -4.46
CA ARG A 241 23.97 -3.96 -3.92
C ARG A 241 23.22 -2.87 -3.14
N ALA A 242 23.91 -2.10 -2.30
CA ALA A 242 23.26 -1.07 -1.50
C ALA A 242 22.68 0.05 -2.38
N LEU A 243 23.37 0.39 -3.47
CA LEU A 243 22.89 1.36 -4.46
C LEU A 243 21.75 0.78 -5.29
N GLU A 244 21.84 -0.49 -5.72
CA GLU A 244 20.73 -1.20 -6.38
C GLU A 244 19.45 -1.10 -5.54
N ASN A 245 19.53 -1.40 -4.24
CA ASN A 245 18.37 -1.34 -3.36
C ASN A 245 17.83 0.09 -3.19
N SER A 246 18.72 1.07 -3.08
CA SER A 246 18.32 2.48 -2.96
C SER A 246 17.53 2.95 -4.18
N VAL A 247 18.01 2.65 -5.39
CA VAL A 247 17.39 3.12 -6.65
C VAL A 247 16.23 2.24 -7.13
N ALA A 248 16.24 0.94 -6.84
CA ALA A 248 15.22 0.01 -7.34
C ALA A 248 14.04 -0.18 -6.38
N ILE A 249 14.27 0.01 -5.08
CA ILE A 249 13.31 -0.32 -4.02
C ILE A 249 12.86 0.94 -3.29
N TYR A 250 13.78 1.62 -2.61
CA TYR A 250 13.41 2.77 -1.79
C TYR A 250 12.97 3.97 -2.63
N ALA A 251 13.63 4.22 -3.76
CA ALA A 251 13.20 5.22 -4.73
C ALA A 251 11.85 4.88 -5.39
N SER A 252 11.42 3.61 -5.42
CA SER A 252 10.06 3.28 -5.87
C SER A 252 8.98 3.75 -4.88
N LEU A 253 9.30 3.87 -3.59
CA LEU A 253 8.40 4.39 -2.57
C LEU A 253 8.46 5.91 -2.48
N THR A 254 9.66 6.48 -2.57
CA THR A 254 9.93 7.88 -2.22
C THR A 254 10.21 8.76 -3.45
N GLY A 255 10.62 8.18 -4.57
CA GLY A 255 11.30 8.91 -5.64
C GLY A 255 12.77 9.17 -5.29
N LEU A 256 13.50 9.83 -6.19
CA LEU A 256 14.93 10.12 -6.03
C LEU A 256 15.34 11.31 -6.89
N ARG A 257 16.03 12.30 -6.30
CA ARG A 257 16.62 13.44 -7.01
C ARG A 257 17.87 13.01 -7.76
N ALA A 258 18.82 12.43 -7.05
CA ALA A 258 20.13 12.07 -7.60
C ALA A 258 20.88 11.07 -6.74
N VAL A 259 21.92 10.48 -7.34
CA VAL A 259 22.99 9.79 -6.64
C VAL A 259 24.14 10.78 -6.40
N LEU A 260 24.57 10.93 -5.15
CA LEU A 260 25.74 11.71 -4.74
C LEU A 260 26.94 10.76 -4.68
N TRP A 261 27.90 10.93 -5.58
CA TRP A 261 29.04 10.03 -5.74
C TRP A 261 30.34 10.66 -5.22
N HIS A 262 30.96 10.00 -4.23
CA HIS A 262 32.28 10.37 -3.72
C HIS A 262 33.21 9.16 -3.61
N GLN A 263 34.08 9.00 -4.60
CA GLN A 263 35.01 7.88 -4.70
C GLN A 263 36.17 8.23 -5.62
N GLY A 264 37.34 7.68 -5.33
CA GLY A 264 38.53 7.72 -6.20
C GLY A 264 39.82 7.56 -5.42
N GLU A 265 39.80 7.69 -4.09
CA GLU A 265 40.97 7.55 -3.23
C GLU A 265 41.54 6.11 -3.21
N SER A 266 40.73 5.12 -3.59
CA SER A 266 41.16 3.72 -3.78
C SER A 266 41.58 3.38 -5.23
N ASP A 267 41.77 4.39 -6.09
CA ASP A 267 42.17 4.24 -7.49
C ASP A 267 43.49 4.97 -7.85
N PRO A 268 44.54 4.93 -7.00
CA PRO A 268 45.74 5.77 -7.18
C PRO A 268 46.49 5.50 -8.50
N ASN A 269 46.35 4.29 -9.05
CA ASN A 269 47.02 3.86 -10.28
C ASN A 269 46.03 3.59 -11.43
N THR A 270 44.74 3.91 -11.27
CA THR A 270 43.73 3.69 -12.30
C THR A 270 43.82 4.80 -13.35
N ASP A 271 43.97 4.45 -14.62
CA ASP A 271 43.94 5.44 -15.69
C ASP A 271 42.53 6.04 -15.87
N PHE A 272 42.48 7.24 -16.44
CA PHE A 272 41.23 8.01 -16.51
C PHE A 272 40.14 7.33 -17.36
N GLN A 273 40.51 6.58 -18.40
CA GLN A 273 39.56 5.93 -19.29
C GLN A 273 38.97 4.68 -18.63
N THR A 274 39.79 3.91 -17.91
CA THR A 274 39.31 2.80 -17.07
C THR A 274 38.37 3.30 -15.99
N TYR A 275 38.75 4.36 -15.26
CA TYR A 275 37.87 4.96 -14.25
C TYR A 275 36.55 5.44 -14.87
N TYR A 276 36.60 6.15 -16.00
CA TYR A 276 35.40 6.60 -16.72
C TYR A 276 34.47 5.44 -17.07
N ASN A 277 35.00 4.36 -17.64
CA ASN A 277 34.21 3.20 -18.04
C ASN A 277 33.57 2.50 -16.84
N ASN A 278 34.35 2.27 -15.79
CA ASN A 278 33.87 1.63 -14.56
C ASN A 278 32.68 2.38 -13.96
N ILE A 279 32.79 3.70 -13.79
CA ILE A 279 31.72 4.49 -13.18
C ILE A 279 30.54 4.70 -14.16
N LYS A 280 30.80 4.79 -15.47
CA LYS A 280 29.73 4.80 -16.48
C LYS A 280 28.88 3.54 -16.41
N ASP A 281 29.48 2.37 -16.18
CA ASP A 281 28.72 1.11 -16.02
C ASP A 281 27.84 1.14 -14.78
N VAL A 282 28.33 1.68 -13.66
CA VAL A 282 27.54 1.85 -12.43
C VAL A 282 26.37 2.82 -12.67
N ILE A 283 26.62 3.96 -13.33
CA ILE A 283 25.59 4.95 -13.68
C ILE A 283 24.51 4.29 -14.53
N ASN A 284 24.90 3.61 -15.61
CA ASN A 284 23.98 2.95 -16.52
C ASN A 284 23.17 1.85 -15.82
N LYS A 285 23.82 1.05 -14.97
CA LYS A 285 23.13 0.01 -14.20
C LYS A 285 22.14 0.59 -13.21
N SER A 286 22.50 1.67 -12.52
CA SER A 286 21.59 2.33 -11.58
C SER A 286 20.35 2.90 -12.27
N ARG A 287 20.51 3.44 -13.49
CA ARG A 287 19.42 3.93 -14.35
C ARG A 287 18.53 2.82 -14.85
N GLU A 288 19.12 1.69 -15.26
CA GLU A 288 18.37 0.48 -15.60
C GLU A 288 17.55 0.00 -14.40
N ASN A 289 18.17 -0.07 -13.21
CA ASN A 289 17.50 -0.54 -12.00
C ASN A 289 16.41 0.39 -11.49
N ALA A 290 16.57 1.69 -11.68
CA ALA A 290 15.55 2.70 -11.42
C ALA A 290 14.44 2.74 -12.48
N GLU A 291 14.67 2.15 -13.66
CA GLU A 291 13.92 2.42 -14.90
C GLU A 291 13.76 3.93 -15.13
N HIS A 292 14.85 4.68 -14.96
CA HIS A 292 14.90 6.13 -15.10
C HIS A 292 16.22 6.55 -15.75
N GLU A 293 16.24 6.64 -17.08
CA GLU A 293 17.43 6.94 -17.87
C GLU A 293 18.05 8.31 -17.55
N ALA A 294 17.23 9.24 -17.07
CA ALA A 294 17.65 10.59 -16.70
C ALA A 294 18.06 10.72 -15.22
N LEU A 295 18.20 9.62 -14.47
CA LEU A 295 18.61 9.67 -13.07
C LEU A 295 19.93 10.44 -12.96
N ALA A 296 19.86 11.57 -12.25
CA ALA A 296 20.97 12.47 -12.09
C ALA A 296 22.04 11.86 -11.19
N TRP A 297 23.30 12.09 -11.56
CA TRP A 297 24.46 11.75 -10.73
C TRP A 297 25.25 13.02 -10.48
N VAL A 298 25.66 13.24 -9.24
CA VAL A 298 26.53 14.37 -8.86
C VAL A 298 27.87 13.79 -8.46
N VAL A 299 28.89 13.99 -9.30
CA VAL A 299 30.19 13.33 -9.19
C VAL A 299 31.22 14.28 -8.58
N ALA A 300 31.67 13.98 -7.36
CA ALA A 300 32.76 14.69 -6.72
C ALA A 300 34.08 14.45 -7.48
N ARG A 301 34.96 15.46 -7.45
CA ARG A 301 36.37 15.31 -7.80
C ARG A 301 37.14 14.94 -6.54
N ALA A 302 37.39 13.64 -6.39
CA ALA A 302 37.98 13.03 -5.21
C ALA A 302 38.99 11.96 -5.61
N SER A 303 40.23 12.08 -5.14
CA SER A 303 41.29 11.11 -5.40
C SER A 303 42.33 11.04 -4.27
N ARG A 304 42.38 12.00 -3.36
CA ARG A 304 43.46 12.17 -2.40
C ARG A 304 43.71 10.95 -1.50
N ASN A 305 44.89 10.32 -1.61
CA ASN A 305 45.35 9.23 -0.73
C ASN A 305 46.88 9.11 -0.64
N PRO A 306 47.54 9.75 0.36
CA PRO A 306 47.17 11.04 0.94
C PRO A 306 47.43 12.21 -0.02
N ASP A 307 47.98 11.92 -1.21
CA ASP A 307 48.22 12.84 -2.31
C ASP A 307 47.17 12.67 -3.42
N GLU A 308 47.00 13.70 -4.26
CA GLU A 308 46.05 13.68 -5.38
C GLU A 308 46.53 12.75 -6.51
N HIS A 309 45.60 12.03 -7.11
CA HIS A 309 45.85 11.10 -8.20
C HIS A 309 45.13 11.55 -9.47
N PHE A 310 45.91 11.84 -10.51
CA PHE A 310 45.41 12.47 -11.74
C PHE A 310 44.39 11.63 -12.51
N GLY A 311 44.58 10.31 -12.57
CA GLY A 311 43.73 9.39 -13.33
C GLY A 311 42.25 9.49 -12.94
N PRO A 312 41.89 9.24 -11.67
CA PRO A 312 40.51 9.40 -11.19
C PRO A 312 39.94 10.79 -11.43
N ILE A 313 40.70 11.87 -11.19
CA ILE A 313 40.23 13.25 -11.40
C ILE A 313 39.87 13.50 -12.87
N VAL A 314 40.73 13.10 -13.81
CA VAL A 314 40.40 13.23 -15.24
C VAL A 314 39.23 12.34 -15.62
N GLY A 315 39.12 11.14 -15.05
CA GLY A 315 37.99 10.24 -15.29
C GLY A 315 36.66 10.86 -14.82
N GLN A 316 36.64 11.44 -13.62
CA GLN A 316 35.49 12.15 -13.06
C GLN A 316 35.10 13.36 -13.91
N ASN A 317 36.06 14.17 -14.32
CA ASN A 317 35.81 15.28 -15.24
C ASN A 317 35.29 14.79 -16.60
N THR A 318 35.81 13.68 -17.12
CA THR A 318 35.34 13.08 -18.38
C THR A 318 33.88 12.62 -18.29
N LEU A 319 33.43 12.10 -17.13
CA LEU A 319 32.02 11.78 -16.90
C LEU A 319 31.13 13.03 -16.99
N ILE A 320 31.58 14.15 -16.44
CA ILE A 320 30.82 15.41 -16.32
C ILE A 320 30.75 16.16 -17.65
N GLN A 321 31.88 16.38 -18.32
CA GLN A 321 31.99 17.29 -19.47
C GLN A 321 32.60 16.65 -20.72
N GLY A 322 32.96 15.36 -20.66
CA GLY A 322 33.67 14.67 -21.74
C GLY A 322 35.16 15.00 -21.75
N PHE A 323 35.86 14.40 -22.70
CA PHE A 323 37.29 14.59 -22.93
C PHE A 323 37.57 14.55 -24.43
N SER A 324 38.36 15.48 -24.94
CA SER A 324 38.78 15.47 -26.34
C SER A 324 40.20 15.98 -26.46
N ASN A 325 41.03 15.25 -27.20
CA ASN A 325 42.34 15.67 -27.65
C ASN A 325 42.57 15.17 -29.09
N GLU A 326 43.79 15.33 -29.62
CA GLU A 326 44.13 14.94 -31.00
C GLU A 326 43.99 13.43 -31.28
N PHE A 327 43.95 12.58 -30.25
CA PHE A 327 43.96 11.11 -30.37
C PHE A 327 42.65 10.44 -29.97
N VAL A 328 41.88 11.04 -29.06
CA VAL A 328 40.66 10.42 -28.50
C VAL A 328 39.59 11.47 -28.20
N THR A 329 38.34 11.10 -28.45
CA THR A 329 37.16 11.86 -28.03
C THR A 329 36.21 10.95 -27.26
N ILE A 330 35.94 11.30 -26.01
CA ILE A 330 35.04 10.58 -25.09
C ILE A 330 33.91 11.55 -24.72
N PRO A 331 32.63 11.21 -24.99
CA PRO A 331 31.52 12.10 -24.68
C PRO A 331 31.26 12.14 -23.16
N PRO A 332 30.68 13.25 -22.64
CA PRO A 332 30.12 13.26 -21.30
C PRO A 332 29.05 12.18 -21.15
N VAL A 333 28.87 11.69 -19.92
CA VAL A 333 27.72 10.84 -19.61
C VAL A 333 26.52 11.76 -19.36
N PRO A 334 25.38 11.60 -20.07
CA PRO A 334 24.22 12.46 -19.90
C PRO A 334 23.73 12.49 -18.44
N ASN A 335 23.18 13.62 -17.99
CA ASN A 335 22.65 13.83 -16.63
C ASN A 335 23.67 13.54 -15.51
N VAL A 336 24.96 13.76 -15.78
CA VAL A 336 26.02 13.81 -14.77
C VAL A 336 26.38 15.26 -14.51
N PHE A 337 26.35 15.66 -13.25
CA PHE A 337 26.60 17.01 -12.77
C PHE A 337 27.88 17.04 -11.94
N ALA A 338 28.54 18.20 -11.94
CA ALA A 338 29.74 18.40 -11.16
C ALA A 338 29.39 18.47 -9.66
N GLY A 339 29.95 17.57 -8.86
CA GLY A 339 29.98 17.65 -7.39
C GLY A 339 31.07 18.58 -6.86
N PRO A 340 31.49 18.44 -5.60
CA PRO A 340 32.58 19.24 -5.04
C PRO A 340 33.97 18.75 -5.48
N GLU A 341 34.97 19.63 -5.39
CA GLU A 341 36.40 19.28 -5.51
C GLU A 341 36.97 19.14 -4.11
N THR A 342 37.03 17.91 -3.63
CA THR A 342 37.34 17.64 -2.22
C THR A 342 38.83 17.46 -1.96
N ASP A 343 39.61 17.23 -3.01
CA ASP A 343 41.06 17.06 -2.92
C ASP A 343 41.78 18.32 -2.41
N TYR A 344 41.21 19.50 -2.65
CA TYR A 344 41.74 20.77 -2.14
C TYR A 344 41.44 21.02 -0.66
N ILE A 345 40.55 20.23 -0.05
CA ILE A 345 40.25 20.33 1.39
C ILE A 345 41.34 19.54 2.14
N THR A 346 42.38 20.24 2.57
CA THR A 346 43.61 19.67 3.15
C THR A 346 43.93 20.22 4.54
N GLY A 347 44.90 19.58 5.20
CA GLY A 347 45.39 19.95 6.53
C GLY A 347 45.02 18.92 7.61
N GLY A 348 45.91 18.72 8.58
CA GLY A 348 45.71 17.76 9.67
C GLY A 348 44.56 18.12 10.61
N ASP A 349 44.13 19.39 10.60
CA ASP A 349 42.93 19.89 11.26
C ASP A 349 41.63 19.40 10.59
N LYS A 350 41.73 18.92 9.34
CA LYS A 350 40.59 18.43 8.53
C LYS A 350 40.67 16.93 8.30
N ARG A 351 41.88 16.43 8.00
CA ARG A 351 42.21 15.02 7.70
C ARG A 351 43.43 14.58 8.50
N THR A 352 43.26 13.89 9.63
CA THR A 352 44.38 13.52 10.50
C THR A 352 45.32 12.50 9.87
N ASP A 353 44.80 11.61 9.02
CA ASP A 353 45.56 10.62 8.25
C ASP A 353 45.90 11.09 6.81
N GLY A 354 45.51 12.31 6.45
CA GLY A 354 45.66 12.86 5.10
C GLY A 354 44.64 12.36 4.07
N ILE A 355 43.72 11.45 4.46
CA ILE A 355 42.80 10.74 3.56
C ILE A 355 41.34 10.96 3.95
N HIS A 356 40.97 10.86 5.22
CA HIS A 356 39.57 10.90 5.65
C HIS A 356 39.19 12.25 6.23
N PHE A 357 37.94 12.69 6.02
CA PHE A 357 37.37 13.85 6.73
C PHE A 357 36.93 13.45 8.14
N ASP A 358 37.90 13.13 8.99
CA ASP A 358 37.71 12.49 10.30
C ASP A 358 37.52 13.50 11.46
N THR A 359 37.61 14.80 11.18
CA THR A 359 37.46 15.88 12.15
C THR A 359 36.17 16.68 11.93
N TYR A 360 35.71 17.42 12.94
CA TYR A 360 34.52 18.29 12.80
C TYR A 360 34.74 19.40 11.78
N ALA A 361 35.97 19.94 11.68
CA ALA A 361 36.31 20.94 10.67
C ALA A 361 36.33 20.34 9.26
N GLY A 362 36.88 19.14 9.09
CA GLY A 362 36.85 18.42 7.82
C GLY A 362 35.43 18.12 7.34
N GLN A 363 34.55 17.62 8.22
CA GLN A 363 33.15 17.37 7.88
C GLN A 363 32.38 18.65 7.59
N ALA A 364 32.70 19.76 8.28
CA ALA A 364 32.12 21.06 7.99
C ALA A 364 32.43 21.54 6.57
N GLU A 365 33.71 21.50 6.19
CA GLU A 365 34.15 21.89 4.85
C GLU A 365 33.59 20.96 3.76
N PHE A 366 33.57 19.64 4.03
CA PHE A 366 32.95 18.67 3.13
C PHE A 366 31.47 18.99 2.87
N ALA A 367 30.69 19.20 3.93
CA ALA A 367 29.27 19.52 3.81
C ALA A 367 29.03 20.86 3.09
N ASN A 368 29.84 21.88 3.39
CA ASN A 368 29.77 23.18 2.71
C ASN A 368 30.08 23.04 1.21
N ALA A 369 31.08 22.23 0.84
CA ALA A 369 31.45 22.01 -0.55
C ALA A 369 30.34 21.29 -1.32
N TRP A 370 29.74 20.24 -0.74
CA TRP A 370 28.58 19.57 -1.32
C TRP A 370 27.38 20.50 -1.46
N ASP A 371 27.10 21.31 -0.44
CA ASP A 371 26.04 22.31 -0.51
C ASP A 371 26.28 23.29 -1.68
N ALA A 372 27.50 23.79 -1.84
CA ALA A 372 27.85 24.69 -2.95
C ALA A 372 27.65 24.05 -4.34
N SER A 373 27.91 22.75 -4.48
CA SER A 373 27.72 22.01 -5.73
C SER A 373 26.25 21.66 -6.01
N LEU A 374 25.45 21.43 -4.96
CA LEU A 374 23.99 21.28 -5.07
C LEU A 374 23.35 22.68 -5.18
N ASN A 375 23.59 23.31 -6.32
CA ASN A 375 23.20 24.68 -6.63
C ASN A 375 21.90 24.75 -7.46
N ASN A 376 21.48 25.97 -7.78
CA ASN A 376 20.26 26.23 -8.55
C ASN A 376 20.30 25.58 -9.94
N ASP A 377 21.45 25.55 -10.61
CA ASP A 377 21.58 24.94 -11.93
C ASP A 377 21.36 23.43 -11.87
N PHE A 378 21.91 22.76 -10.86
CA PHE A 378 21.64 21.35 -10.60
C PHE A 378 20.15 21.09 -10.35
N PHE A 379 19.51 21.85 -9.46
CA PHE A 379 18.09 21.65 -9.14
C PHE A 379 17.15 21.98 -10.30
N ALA A 380 17.50 22.95 -11.15
CA ALA A 380 16.71 23.32 -12.31
C ALA A 380 16.81 22.28 -13.45
N ASN A 381 18.00 21.68 -13.63
CA ASN A 381 18.29 20.83 -14.79
C ASN A 381 18.27 19.32 -14.49
N SER A 382 18.39 18.90 -13.24
CA SER A 382 18.21 17.48 -12.87
C SER A 382 16.75 17.05 -13.07
N ILE A 383 16.55 15.83 -13.56
CA ILE A 383 15.20 15.26 -13.77
C ILE A 383 14.95 14.24 -12.66
N PRO A 384 14.17 14.57 -11.62
CA PRO A 384 13.95 13.69 -10.49
C PRO A 384 13.07 12.49 -10.89
N MET A 385 13.39 11.33 -10.32
CA MET A 385 12.54 10.15 -10.34
C MET A 385 11.39 10.35 -9.34
N MET A 386 10.15 10.24 -9.79
CA MET A 386 8.98 10.34 -8.92
C MET A 386 8.64 8.96 -8.31
N PRO A 387 7.99 8.91 -7.13
CA PRO A 387 7.57 7.65 -6.51
C PRO A 387 6.59 6.89 -7.42
N SER A 388 6.65 5.56 -7.35
CA SER A 388 5.77 4.68 -8.10
C SER A 388 4.41 4.51 -7.40
N PRO A 389 3.29 4.43 -8.14
CA PRO A 389 1.99 4.14 -7.56
C PRO A 389 2.00 2.79 -6.83
N LEU A 390 1.17 2.66 -5.79
CA LEU A 390 0.92 1.35 -5.18
C LEU A 390 0.16 0.44 -6.15
N LEU A 391 0.52 -0.84 -6.18
CA LEU A 391 -0.10 -1.87 -7.00
C LEU A 391 -1.55 -2.13 -6.57
N THR A 392 -2.44 -2.25 -7.54
CA THR A 392 -3.79 -2.76 -7.29
C THR A 392 -3.73 -4.25 -6.95
N VAL A 393 -4.27 -4.60 -5.79
CA VAL A 393 -4.57 -5.98 -5.40
C VAL A 393 -6.08 -6.20 -5.52
N THR A 394 -6.49 -7.31 -6.10
CA THR A 394 -7.88 -7.76 -6.10
C THR A 394 -8.12 -8.75 -4.98
N LEU A 395 -9.28 -8.65 -4.33
CA LEU A 395 -9.72 -9.57 -3.28
C LEU A 395 -10.90 -10.39 -3.80
N ALA A 396 -10.75 -11.71 -3.77
CA ALA A 396 -11.85 -12.66 -3.97
C ALA A 396 -12.08 -13.46 -2.68
N CYS A 397 -13.34 -13.73 -2.37
CA CYS A 397 -13.72 -14.56 -1.23
C CYS A 397 -14.35 -15.88 -1.70
N ASN A 398 -13.96 -16.99 -1.08
CA ASN A 398 -14.55 -18.30 -1.23
C ASN A 398 -15.00 -18.85 0.14
N PRO A 399 -16.23 -18.53 0.59
CA PRO A 399 -16.73 -19.02 1.88
C PRO A 399 -16.98 -20.54 1.89
N GLY A 400 -16.99 -21.19 0.72
CA GLY A 400 -17.07 -22.66 0.61
C GLY A 400 -15.81 -23.39 1.07
N ASN A 401 -14.69 -22.68 1.27
CA ASN A 401 -13.47 -23.22 1.85
C ASN A 401 -12.99 -22.38 3.06
N PRO A 402 -13.55 -22.60 4.26
CA PRO A 402 -13.31 -21.73 5.42
C PRO A 402 -11.85 -21.68 5.92
N SER A 403 -11.01 -22.67 5.59
CA SER A 403 -9.61 -22.69 6.02
C SER A 403 -8.73 -21.74 5.19
N THR A 404 -9.08 -21.51 3.92
CA THR A 404 -8.38 -20.57 3.02
C THR A 404 -9.37 -19.78 2.16
N PRO A 405 -10.22 -18.93 2.78
CA PRO A 405 -11.35 -18.31 2.11
C PRO A 405 -10.98 -17.08 1.29
N ILE A 406 -9.73 -16.61 1.36
CA ILE A 406 -9.29 -15.38 0.72
C ILE A 406 -8.34 -15.72 -0.42
N THR A 407 -8.59 -15.13 -1.59
CA THR A 407 -7.63 -15.09 -2.69
C THR A 407 -7.30 -13.64 -3.00
N LEU A 408 -6.03 -13.28 -2.87
CA LEU A 408 -5.48 -12.00 -3.32
C LEU A 408 -4.75 -12.19 -4.64
N SER A 409 -4.84 -11.22 -5.56
CA SER A 409 -4.10 -11.28 -6.83
C SER A 409 -3.58 -9.91 -7.24
N VAL A 410 -2.39 -9.90 -7.85
CA VAL A 410 -1.78 -8.74 -8.50
C VAL A 410 -1.87 -8.92 -10.01
N SER A 411 -2.36 -7.90 -10.71
CA SER A 411 -2.42 -7.90 -12.18
C SER A 411 -1.07 -7.49 -12.80
N GLY A 412 -0.78 -8.02 -13.98
CA GLY A 412 0.44 -7.76 -14.74
C GLY A 412 1.35 -8.98 -14.85
N SER A 413 2.47 -8.78 -15.53
CA SER A 413 3.51 -9.79 -15.74
C SER A 413 4.84 -9.25 -15.23
N TYR A 414 5.30 -9.78 -14.10
CA TYR A 414 6.56 -9.41 -13.47
C TYR A 414 7.47 -10.63 -13.37
N SER A 415 8.78 -10.40 -13.22
CA SER A 415 9.75 -11.50 -13.11
C SER A 415 9.64 -12.24 -11.78
N GLN A 416 9.23 -11.55 -10.71
CA GLN A 416 9.08 -12.13 -9.38
C GLN A 416 7.90 -11.51 -8.64
N TYR A 417 7.21 -12.33 -7.85
CA TYR A 417 6.12 -11.94 -6.96
C TYR A 417 6.46 -12.36 -5.54
N TYR A 418 6.21 -11.47 -4.58
CA TYR A 418 6.42 -11.76 -3.17
C TYR A 418 5.19 -11.35 -2.37
N TRP A 419 4.79 -12.21 -1.45
CA TRP A 419 3.75 -11.93 -0.47
C TRP A 419 4.37 -11.93 0.92
N SER A 420 3.87 -11.05 1.78
CA SER A 420 4.38 -10.89 3.14
C SER A 420 3.30 -10.35 4.07
N ASN A 421 3.38 -10.72 5.35
CA ASN A 421 2.57 -10.12 6.42
C ASN A 421 3.18 -8.81 6.98
N ARG A 422 4.37 -8.46 6.48
CA ARG A 422 5.23 -7.35 6.90
C ARG A 422 5.55 -7.38 8.41
N ASN A 423 5.69 -8.57 8.96
CA ASN A 423 5.94 -8.78 10.38
C ASN A 423 7.01 -9.89 10.58
N ASN A 424 8.29 -9.49 10.57
CA ASN A 424 9.43 -10.38 10.82
C ASN A 424 9.72 -10.51 12.32
N THR A 425 10.25 -11.67 12.70
CA THR A 425 11.04 -11.81 13.92
C THR A 425 12.29 -10.92 13.88
N ASP A 426 12.88 -10.67 15.05
CA ASP A 426 14.12 -9.90 15.12
C ASP A 426 15.26 -10.55 14.31
N ASP A 427 15.36 -11.88 14.27
CA ASP A 427 16.42 -12.57 13.55
C ASP A 427 16.27 -12.48 12.03
N GLU A 428 15.04 -12.49 11.53
CA GLU A 428 14.74 -12.32 10.10
C GLU A 428 14.91 -10.88 9.61
N ALA A 429 14.96 -9.90 10.51
CA ALA A 429 15.14 -8.48 10.17
C ALA A 429 16.46 -7.89 10.69
N ARG A 430 17.33 -8.71 11.28
CA ARG A 430 18.59 -8.25 11.86
C ARG A 430 19.57 -7.87 10.76
N GLY A 431 19.93 -6.59 10.73
CA GLY A 431 21.05 -6.08 9.95
C GLY A 431 22.36 -6.20 10.73
N TYR A 432 23.47 -6.18 10.00
CA TYR A 432 24.81 -6.23 10.59
C TYR A 432 25.67 -5.09 10.05
N ASN A 433 26.58 -4.58 10.86
CA ASN A 433 27.72 -3.81 10.36
C ASN A 433 28.98 -4.19 11.13
N SER A 434 30.15 -3.97 10.56
CA SER A 434 31.42 -4.32 11.19
C SER A 434 32.40 -3.16 11.09
N ASN A 435 33.08 -2.87 12.20
CA ASN A 435 34.27 -2.03 12.22
C ASN A 435 35.45 -2.88 12.67
N CYS A 436 36.38 -3.15 11.75
CA CYS A 436 37.71 -3.81 11.81
C CYS A 436 37.93 -5.04 12.74
N CYS A 437 37.29 -5.11 13.91
CA CYS A 437 37.32 -6.24 14.85
C CYS A 437 35.95 -6.57 15.50
N ASN A 438 34.93 -5.72 15.39
CA ASN A 438 33.62 -5.91 16.04
C ASN A 438 32.48 -5.93 15.02
N THR A 439 31.48 -6.80 15.24
CA THR A 439 30.23 -6.84 14.49
C THR A 439 29.09 -6.35 15.38
N PHE A 440 28.38 -5.34 14.89
CA PHE A 440 27.22 -4.74 15.55
C PHE A 440 25.94 -5.22 14.85
N ALA A 441 24.92 -5.53 15.65
CA ALA A 441 23.61 -5.90 15.14
C ALA A 441 22.67 -4.69 15.19
N PHE A 442 21.95 -4.46 14.11
CA PHE A 442 20.94 -3.42 13.99
C PHE A 442 19.58 -4.07 13.86
N LEU A 443 18.65 -3.70 14.74
CA LEU A 443 17.24 -4.07 14.61
C LEU A 443 16.48 -2.86 14.08
N PRO A 444 15.51 -3.06 13.17
CA PRO A 444 14.65 -1.97 12.74
C PRO A 444 13.94 -1.34 13.96
N PRO A 445 13.92 0.00 14.07
CA PRO A 445 13.21 0.68 15.14
C PRO A 445 11.74 0.28 15.23
N VAL A 446 11.15 0.49 16.42
CA VAL A 446 9.72 0.24 16.63
C VAL A 446 8.90 1.06 15.63
N GLY A 447 7.95 0.41 14.95
CA GLY A 447 7.08 1.04 13.95
C GLY A 447 7.56 0.87 12.50
N TYR A 448 8.77 0.34 12.27
CA TYR A 448 9.22 0.00 10.93
C TYR A 448 8.53 -1.27 10.42
N GLU A 449 8.07 -1.27 9.18
CA GLU A 449 7.58 -2.48 8.51
C GLU A 449 8.77 -3.35 8.10
N ARG A 450 8.75 -4.61 8.53
CA ARG A 450 9.82 -5.58 8.24
C ARG A 450 9.33 -6.46 7.10
N LEU A 451 10.08 -6.58 6.01
CA LEU A 451 9.52 -7.00 4.72
C LEU A 451 9.17 -8.50 4.57
N ASN A 452 9.68 -9.39 5.41
CA ASN A 452 9.69 -10.86 5.30
C ASN A 452 9.15 -11.44 3.98
N TRP A 453 9.89 -11.30 2.88
CA TRP A 453 9.41 -11.89 1.64
C TRP A 453 9.41 -13.42 1.70
N THR A 454 10.20 -14.03 2.58
CA THR A 454 10.42 -15.48 2.63
C THR A 454 9.32 -16.27 3.35
N THR A 455 8.51 -15.68 4.24
CA THR A 455 7.47 -16.43 4.98
C THR A 455 6.29 -16.86 4.12
N ILE A 456 5.95 -16.09 3.08
CA ILE A 456 4.78 -16.34 2.21
C ILE A 456 5.21 -16.37 0.73
N ASN A 457 6.51 -16.49 0.45
CA ASN A 457 7.02 -16.55 -0.93
C ASN A 457 6.51 -17.80 -1.65
N ASN A 458 5.64 -17.62 -2.63
CA ASN A 458 5.27 -18.66 -3.59
C ASN A 458 5.63 -18.28 -5.03
N ASN A 459 6.23 -17.11 -5.25
CA ASN A 459 6.50 -16.53 -6.55
C ASN A 459 5.31 -16.58 -7.53
N THR A 460 4.08 -16.48 -7.01
CA THR A 460 2.87 -16.43 -7.83
C THR A 460 2.17 -15.09 -7.72
N ASN A 461 1.52 -14.70 -8.82
CA ASN A 461 0.72 -13.48 -8.89
C ASN A 461 -0.57 -13.55 -8.05
N SER A 462 -0.87 -14.70 -7.46
CA SER A 462 -2.04 -14.94 -6.62
C SER A 462 -1.67 -15.70 -5.34
N LEU A 463 -2.34 -15.38 -4.24
CA LEU A 463 -2.18 -16.03 -2.93
C LEU A 463 -3.57 -16.39 -2.38
N THR A 464 -3.80 -17.69 -2.17
CA THR A 464 -5.00 -18.20 -1.47
C THR A 464 -4.63 -18.62 -0.06
N THR A 465 -5.25 -18.02 0.96
CA THR A 465 -4.81 -18.16 2.36
C THR A 465 -5.93 -17.91 3.37
N ALA A 466 -5.64 -18.22 4.64
CA ALA A 466 -6.46 -17.84 5.78
C ALA A 466 -6.44 -16.31 6.00
N PRO A 467 -7.44 -15.75 6.72
CA PRO A 467 -7.45 -14.33 7.10
C PRO A 467 -6.16 -13.87 7.78
N ALA A 468 -5.50 -12.86 7.20
CA ALA A 468 -4.23 -12.34 7.67
C ALA A 468 -4.01 -10.89 7.21
N ARG A 469 -2.99 -10.25 7.79
CA ARG A 469 -2.39 -9.03 7.27
C ARG A 469 -1.46 -9.40 6.13
N LEU A 470 -1.66 -8.82 4.93
CA LEU A 470 -0.96 -9.23 3.71
C LEU A 470 -0.59 -8.01 2.87
N ALA A 471 0.57 -8.07 2.22
CA ALA A 471 1.02 -7.12 1.22
C ALA A 471 1.84 -7.85 0.16
N ALA A 472 1.73 -7.39 -1.09
CA ALA A 472 2.54 -7.86 -2.19
C ALA A 472 3.70 -6.91 -2.48
N SER A 473 4.78 -7.45 -3.01
CA SER A 473 5.69 -6.73 -3.89
C SER A 473 5.92 -7.53 -5.17
N VAL A 474 6.24 -6.82 -6.24
CA VAL A 474 6.63 -7.43 -7.51
C VAL A 474 7.95 -6.83 -7.95
N ARG A 475 8.82 -7.66 -8.52
CA ARG A 475 10.12 -7.22 -9.02
C ARG A 475 10.19 -7.49 -10.52
N LYS A 476 10.61 -6.48 -11.28
CA LYS A 476 10.89 -6.59 -12.71
C LYS A 476 12.29 -7.17 -12.96
N SER A 477 12.57 -7.55 -14.21
CA SER A 477 13.90 -8.00 -14.63
C SER A 477 14.98 -6.94 -14.36
N SER A 478 14.62 -5.67 -14.54
CA SER A 478 15.40 -4.49 -14.17
C SER A 478 15.71 -4.40 -12.69
N LYS A 479 15.13 -5.24 -11.82
CA LYS A 479 15.19 -5.17 -10.35
C LYS A 479 14.29 -4.13 -9.70
N LYS A 480 13.65 -3.24 -10.45
CA LYS A 480 12.67 -2.29 -9.92
C LYS A 480 11.54 -3.01 -9.21
N THR A 481 11.24 -2.56 -8.00
CA THR A 481 10.24 -3.16 -7.11
C THR A 481 9.03 -2.25 -6.96
N PHE A 482 7.84 -2.81 -7.11
CA PHE A 482 6.57 -2.13 -6.83
C PHE A 482 5.90 -2.78 -5.62
N PHE A 483 5.12 -2.00 -4.88
CA PHE A 483 4.49 -2.42 -3.63
C PHE A 483 2.99 -2.28 -3.71
N SER A 484 2.23 -3.20 -3.14
CA SER A 484 0.80 -3.00 -2.91
C SER A 484 0.54 -2.21 -1.61
N PRO A 485 -0.69 -1.71 -1.42
CA PRO A 485 -1.19 -1.38 -0.08
C PRO A 485 -1.17 -2.62 0.82
N ILE A 486 -1.19 -2.39 2.12
CA ILE A 486 -1.38 -3.46 3.09
C ILE A 486 -2.87 -3.75 3.21
N VAL A 487 -3.25 -5.00 3.00
CA VAL A 487 -4.60 -5.52 3.17
C VAL A 487 -4.66 -6.24 4.51
N ASN A 488 -5.29 -5.63 5.52
CA ASN A 488 -5.44 -6.24 6.83
C ASN A 488 -6.78 -6.96 6.96
N LEU A 489 -6.76 -8.27 6.69
CA LEU A 489 -7.93 -9.14 6.80
C LEU A 489 -7.91 -9.96 8.10
N SER A 490 -7.13 -9.58 9.13
CA SER A 490 -7.11 -10.34 10.39
C SER A 490 -8.47 -10.37 11.11
N VAL A 491 -9.34 -9.40 10.83
CA VAL A 491 -10.75 -9.39 11.26
C VAL A 491 -11.64 -9.59 10.03
N PHE A 492 -11.66 -10.83 9.49
CA PHE A 492 -12.44 -11.20 8.31
C PHE A 492 -13.61 -12.12 8.69
N PRO A 493 -14.81 -11.57 8.97
CA PRO A 493 -15.96 -12.40 9.26
C PRO A 493 -16.41 -13.14 7.99
N LEU A 494 -16.36 -14.47 8.03
CA LEU A 494 -16.98 -15.29 7.01
C LEU A 494 -18.51 -15.25 7.15
N PRO A 495 -19.25 -15.13 6.04
CA PRO A 495 -20.69 -15.17 6.08
C PRO A 495 -21.15 -16.60 6.42
N THR A 496 -22.13 -16.73 7.30
CA THR A 496 -22.78 -18.01 7.57
C THR A 496 -23.77 -18.35 6.44
N THR A 497 -23.84 -19.61 6.04
CA THR A 497 -24.79 -20.06 5.00
C THR A 497 -26.22 -19.77 5.43
N PRO A 498 -26.94 -18.86 4.75
CA PRO A 498 -28.30 -18.54 5.14
C PRO A 498 -29.28 -19.61 4.66
N THR A 499 -30.40 -19.69 5.35
CA THR A 499 -31.59 -20.42 4.90
C THR A 499 -32.79 -19.48 4.92
N PHE A 500 -33.86 -19.82 4.22
CA PHE A 500 -35.11 -19.08 4.34
C PHE A 500 -36.31 -20.00 4.21
N VAL A 501 -37.44 -19.60 4.80
CA VAL A 501 -38.74 -20.27 4.65
C VAL A 501 -39.71 -19.36 3.90
N THR A 502 -40.67 -19.97 3.20
CA THR A 502 -41.77 -19.26 2.55
C THR A 502 -43.04 -19.51 3.37
N SER A 503 -43.91 -18.50 3.50
CA SER A 503 -45.18 -18.66 4.21
C SER A 503 -46.10 -19.69 3.54
N VAL A 504 -45.98 -19.82 2.21
CA VAL A 504 -46.64 -20.82 1.37
C VAL A 504 -45.72 -21.18 0.19
N THR A 505 -45.91 -22.35 -0.42
CA THR A 505 -45.15 -22.81 -1.60
C THR A 505 -45.84 -22.46 -2.92
N GLN A 506 -47.14 -22.15 -2.88
CA GLN A 506 -47.94 -21.76 -4.03
C GLN A 506 -48.87 -20.60 -3.65
N ILE A 507 -49.00 -19.62 -4.55
CA ILE A 507 -49.93 -18.49 -4.45
C ILE A 507 -50.73 -18.34 -5.75
N ARG A 508 -51.87 -17.64 -5.67
CA ARG A 508 -52.60 -17.20 -6.88
C ARG A 508 -51.95 -15.95 -7.49
N PRO A 509 -52.18 -15.68 -8.79
CA PRO A 509 -51.80 -14.40 -9.38
C PRO A 509 -52.33 -13.21 -8.58
N GLY A 510 -51.45 -12.26 -8.26
CA GLY A 510 -51.78 -11.06 -7.47
C GLY A 510 -51.77 -11.25 -5.95
N GLU A 511 -51.59 -12.46 -5.44
CA GLU A 511 -51.35 -12.68 -4.00
C GLU A 511 -49.89 -12.41 -3.63
N SER A 512 -49.65 -12.24 -2.32
CA SER A 512 -48.31 -12.03 -1.78
C SER A 512 -47.82 -13.25 -0.99
N VAL A 513 -46.52 -13.48 -0.99
CA VAL A 513 -45.84 -14.47 -0.15
C VAL A 513 -44.81 -13.76 0.73
N THR A 514 -44.64 -14.26 1.96
CA THR A 514 -43.58 -13.78 2.87
C THR A 514 -42.41 -14.76 2.86
N LEU A 515 -41.22 -14.25 2.57
CA LEU A 515 -39.95 -14.95 2.68
C LEU A 515 -39.27 -14.54 3.99
N THR A 516 -38.92 -15.50 4.84
CA THR A 516 -38.25 -15.23 6.13
C THR A 516 -36.89 -15.94 6.14
N GLY A 517 -35.82 -15.14 6.07
CA GLY A 517 -34.44 -15.60 6.16
C GLY A 517 -34.00 -15.85 7.61
N SER A 518 -33.09 -16.81 7.78
CA SER A 518 -32.47 -17.21 9.05
C SER A 518 -31.00 -17.61 8.83
N GLY A 519 -30.20 -17.64 9.90
CA GLY A 519 -28.83 -18.14 9.85
C GLY A 519 -27.81 -17.22 9.15
N CYS A 520 -28.12 -15.93 8.97
CA CYS A 520 -27.13 -14.94 8.52
C CYS A 520 -26.55 -14.19 9.72
N ASN A 521 -25.23 -14.08 9.78
CA ASN A 521 -24.48 -13.33 10.80
C ASN A 521 -24.21 -11.87 10.42
N ALA A 522 -24.76 -11.40 9.29
CA ALA A 522 -24.52 -10.08 8.72
C ALA A 522 -25.78 -9.60 7.97
N THR A 523 -25.61 -8.96 6.80
CA THR A 523 -26.72 -8.35 6.06
C THR A 523 -27.34 -9.35 5.08
N TYR A 524 -28.68 -9.41 5.05
CA TYR A 524 -29.42 -10.15 4.04
C TYR A 524 -29.43 -9.40 2.71
N LEU A 525 -29.26 -10.11 1.59
CA LEU A 525 -29.48 -9.59 0.24
C LEU A 525 -30.27 -10.63 -0.58
N TRP A 526 -31.54 -10.36 -0.83
CA TRP A 526 -32.43 -11.23 -1.58
C TRP A 526 -32.14 -11.16 -3.09
N SER A 527 -32.51 -12.21 -3.84
CA SER A 527 -32.42 -12.21 -5.31
C SER A 527 -33.21 -11.09 -5.99
N THR A 528 -34.14 -10.45 -5.28
CA THR A 528 -34.88 -9.26 -5.71
C THR A 528 -34.09 -7.95 -5.55
N GLY A 529 -32.90 -7.98 -4.92
CA GLY A 529 -32.11 -6.81 -4.55
C GLY A 529 -32.49 -6.20 -3.19
N ALA A 530 -33.55 -6.70 -2.54
CA ALA A 530 -34.00 -6.22 -1.24
C ALA A 530 -33.09 -6.69 -0.10
N THR A 531 -33.02 -5.92 1.00
CA THR A 531 -32.19 -6.26 2.18
C THR A 531 -33.00 -6.46 3.47
N ASN A 532 -34.29 -6.13 3.45
CA ASN A 532 -35.19 -6.35 4.59
C ASN A 532 -35.45 -7.84 4.82
N ASN A 533 -35.55 -8.22 6.08
CA ASN A 533 -35.93 -9.57 6.50
C ASN A 533 -36.90 -9.45 7.69
N PRO A 534 -38.14 -9.97 7.60
CA PRO A 534 -38.72 -10.71 6.47
C PRO A 534 -38.98 -9.84 5.23
N LEU A 535 -39.11 -10.50 4.06
CA LEU A 535 -39.40 -9.90 2.77
C LEU A 535 -40.79 -10.33 2.27
N VAL A 536 -41.65 -9.37 1.93
CA VAL A 536 -42.96 -9.62 1.32
C VAL A 536 -42.89 -9.30 -0.17
N ILE A 537 -43.29 -10.25 -1.02
CA ILE A 537 -43.26 -10.11 -2.49
C ILE A 537 -44.60 -10.56 -3.10
N SER A 538 -44.91 -10.07 -4.30
CA SER A 538 -46.07 -10.51 -5.10
C SER A 538 -45.59 -10.87 -6.51
N PRO A 539 -45.04 -12.08 -6.72
CA PRO A 539 -44.52 -12.48 -8.03
C PRO A 539 -45.59 -12.50 -9.12
N PRO A 540 -45.30 -12.01 -10.34
CA PRO A 540 -46.24 -12.07 -11.47
C PRO A 540 -46.34 -13.48 -12.10
N SER A 541 -45.33 -14.33 -11.90
CA SER A 541 -45.25 -15.70 -12.41
C SER A 541 -44.39 -16.56 -11.49
N THR A 542 -44.44 -17.89 -11.64
CA THR A 542 -43.56 -18.82 -10.92
C THR A 542 -42.10 -18.42 -11.10
N ASP A 543 -41.39 -18.27 -9.99
CA ASP A 543 -40.00 -17.86 -9.98
C ASP A 543 -39.23 -18.49 -8.80
N THR A 544 -37.90 -18.46 -8.90
CA THR A 544 -36.98 -19.02 -7.93
C THR A 544 -36.27 -17.93 -7.16
N TYR A 545 -36.34 -18.02 -5.82
CA TYR A 545 -35.74 -17.06 -4.91
C TYR A 545 -34.52 -17.63 -4.20
N THR A 546 -33.55 -16.77 -3.94
CA THR A 546 -32.39 -17.03 -3.08
C THR A 546 -32.18 -15.87 -2.13
N VAL A 547 -31.45 -16.11 -1.04
CA VAL A 547 -30.98 -15.05 -0.15
C VAL A 547 -29.49 -15.21 0.08
N GLN A 548 -28.77 -14.10 0.07
CA GLN A 548 -27.36 -14.03 0.40
C GLN A 548 -27.16 -13.51 1.82
N CYS A 549 -26.18 -14.06 2.52
CA CYS A 549 -25.61 -13.44 3.69
C CYS A 549 -24.32 -12.73 3.28
N LYS A 550 -24.30 -11.39 3.43
CA LYS A 550 -23.21 -10.53 2.97
C LYS A 550 -22.47 -9.93 4.17
N THR A 551 -21.19 -10.26 4.31
CA THR A 551 -20.25 -9.57 5.18
C THR A 551 -19.49 -8.50 4.37
N LEU A 552 -18.59 -7.74 5.01
CA LEU A 552 -17.88 -6.62 4.40
C LEU A 552 -17.19 -6.98 3.08
N ASN A 553 -16.54 -8.14 3.03
CA ASN A 553 -15.69 -8.55 1.92
C ASN A 553 -16.14 -9.86 1.25
N CYS A 554 -17.28 -10.44 1.67
CA CYS A 554 -17.68 -11.77 1.25
C CYS A 554 -19.21 -11.95 1.24
N ALA A 555 -19.70 -12.87 0.43
CA ALA A 555 -21.11 -13.27 0.44
C ALA A 555 -21.25 -14.76 0.16
N ILE A 556 -22.28 -15.38 0.74
CA ILE A 556 -22.69 -16.76 0.45
C ILE A 556 -24.19 -16.83 0.21
N THR A 557 -24.60 -17.60 -0.80
CA THR A 557 -26.00 -17.71 -1.25
C THR A 557 -26.66 -18.97 -0.67
N SER A 558 -27.93 -18.87 -0.27
CA SER A 558 -28.74 -20.02 0.14
C SER A 558 -29.02 -20.98 -1.03
N ALA A 559 -29.48 -22.19 -0.73
CA ALA A 559 -30.17 -23.01 -1.72
C ALA A 559 -31.40 -22.26 -2.28
N PRO A 560 -31.72 -22.43 -3.58
CA PRO A 560 -32.90 -21.83 -4.19
C PRO A 560 -34.20 -22.45 -3.69
N LYS A 561 -35.27 -21.65 -3.59
CA LYS A 561 -36.65 -22.15 -3.41
C LYS A 561 -37.58 -21.51 -4.44
N SER A 562 -38.40 -22.34 -5.09
CA SER A 562 -39.41 -21.89 -6.04
C SER A 562 -40.69 -21.47 -5.32
N VAL A 563 -41.29 -20.37 -5.75
CA VAL A 563 -42.66 -19.98 -5.40
C VAL A 563 -43.50 -20.15 -6.65
N THR A 564 -44.46 -21.07 -6.60
CA THR A 564 -45.35 -21.33 -7.72
C THR A 564 -46.46 -20.30 -7.75
N VAL A 565 -46.60 -19.58 -8.87
CA VAL A 565 -47.77 -18.73 -9.13
C VAL A 565 -48.68 -19.50 -10.08
N SER A 566 -49.77 -20.03 -9.56
CA SER A 566 -50.67 -20.86 -10.33
C SER A 566 -52.07 -20.86 -9.74
N THR A 567 -53.06 -20.81 -10.62
CA THR A 567 -54.48 -21.03 -10.29
C THR A 567 -54.80 -22.51 -10.09
N CYS A 568 -53.91 -23.43 -10.47
CA CYS A 568 -54.06 -24.88 -10.40
C CYS A 568 -53.37 -25.48 -9.18
N PHE A 569 -54.14 -26.04 -8.26
CA PHE A 569 -53.65 -26.65 -7.03
C PHE A 569 -53.64 -28.19 -7.12
N PRO A 570 -52.62 -28.87 -6.58
CA PRO A 570 -52.53 -30.34 -6.65
C PRO A 570 -53.49 -31.05 -5.68
N GLY A 571 -53.90 -30.38 -4.60
CA GLY A 571 -54.74 -30.91 -3.53
C GLY A 571 -56.16 -30.35 -3.55
N SER A 572 -57.07 -31.00 -2.81
CA SER A 572 -58.43 -30.49 -2.63
C SER A 572 -58.42 -29.12 -1.96
N LEU A 573 -59.32 -28.24 -2.39
CA LEU A 573 -59.45 -26.87 -1.90
C LEU A 573 -60.72 -26.72 -1.07
N PHE A 574 -60.62 -25.97 0.02
CA PHE A 574 -61.77 -25.51 0.78
C PHE A 574 -61.83 -23.98 0.77
N LEU A 575 -62.82 -23.43 0.08
CA LEU A 575 -62.94 -22.01 -0.20
C LEU A 575 -63.98 -21.37 0.71
N GLN A 576 -63.59 -20.30 1.42
CA GLN A 576 -64.46 -19.53 2.32
C GLN A 576 -64.28 -18.02 2.08
N GLY A 577 -65.18 -17.18 2.62
CA GLY A 577 -65.10 -15.72 2.51
C GLY A 577 -66.08 -15.11 1.50
N SER A 578 -65.84 -13.87 1.07
CA SER A 578 -66.67 -13.16 0.09
C SER A 578 -65.87 -12.76 -1.15
N VAL A 579 -66.43 -13.01 -2.33
CA VAL A 579 -65.87 -12.57 -3.62
C VAL A 579 -66.56 -11.26 -4.00
N VAL A 580 -65.86 -10.14 -3.87
CA VAL A 580 -66.42 -8.78 -4.11
C VAL A 580 -66.18 -8.26 -5.52
N ASN A 581 -65.12 -8.71 -6.18
CA ASN A 581 -64.70 -8.30 -7.52
C ASN A 581 -64.39 -9.53 -8.40
N THR A 582 -63.96 -9.32 -9.64
CA THR A 582 -63.41 -10.38 -10.47
C THR A 582 -62.10 -10.91 -9.87
N GLU A 583 -62.04 -12.21 -9.58
CA GLU A 583 -60.86 -12.91 -9.07
C GLU A 583 -60.33 -13.92 -10.09
N SER A 584 -59.04 -14.28 -9.97
CA SER A 584 -58.45 -15.38 -10.75
C SER A 584 -59.13 -16.72 -10.41
N PRO A 585 -59.27 -17.64 -11.38
CA PRO A 585 -59.95 -18.90 -11.16
C PRO A 585 -59.29 -19.73 -10.05
N TYR A 586 -60.09 -20.52 -9.34
CA TYR A 586 -59.60 -21.62 -8.52
C TYR A 586 -59.68 -22.91 -9.33
N GLN A 587 -58.55 -23.59 -9.50
CA GLN A 587 -58.50 -24.86 -10.19
C GLN A 587 -57.80 -25.92 -9.32
N THR A 588 -58.23 -27.18 -9.38
CA THR A 588 -57.54 -28.26 -8.65
C THR A 588 -57.61 -29.61 -9.38
N LYS A 589 -56.55 -30.40 -9.20
CA LYS A 589 -56.48 -31.81 -9.65
C LYS A 589 -57.31 -32.76 -8.78
N GLN A 590 -58.02 -32.25 -7.77
CA GLN A 590 -58.90 -33.03 -6.88
C GLN A 590 -60.29 -32.39 -6.78
N THR A 591 -60.69 -31.95 -5.59
CA THR A 591 -62.05 -31.49 -5.26
C THR A 591 -62.01 -30.04 -4.78
N ILE A 592 -62.99 -29.22 -5.17
CA ILE A 592 -63.28 -27.93 -4.52
C ILE A 592 -64.50 -28.11 -3.62
N GLN A 593 -64.40 -27.68 -2.37
CA GLN A 593 -65.54 -27.44 -1.48
C GLN A 593 -65.62 -25.93 -1.22
N SER A 594 -66.79 -25.31 -1.33
CA SER A 594 -66.93 -23.86 -1.14
C SER A 594 -68.13 -23.47 -0.28
N THR A 595 -67.91 -22.52 0.63
CA THR A 595 -68.95 -21.77 1.36
C THR A 595 -68.87 -20.26 1.06
N GLN A 596 -68.20 -19.87 -0.04
CA GLN A 596 -68.00 -18.46 -0.39
C GLN A 596 -69.31 -17.73 -0.72
N LYS A 597 -69.33 -16.42 -0.45
CA LYS A 597 -70.42 -15.50 -0.80
C LYS A 597 -70.01 -14.57 -1.93
N ILE A 598 -70.53 -14.79 -3.12
CA ILE A 598 -70.22 -13.99 -4.31
C ILE A 598 -71.14 -12.76 -4.31
N GLN A 599 -70.56 -11.58 -4.15
CA GLN A 599 -71.27 -10.30 -4.05
C GLN A 599 -71.66 -9.77 -5.44
N LEU A 600 -72.48 -8.72 -5.51
CA LEU A 600 -73.07 -8.17 -6.74
C LEU A 600 -72.07 -7.99 -7.91
N THR A 601 -70.84 -7.57 -7.62
CA THR A 601 -69.77 -7.32 -8.61
C THR A 601 -68.72 -8.44 -8.68
N GLY A 602 -68.88 -9.49 -7.88
CA GLY A 602 -67.97 -10.62 -7.80
C GLY A 602 -68.03 -11.50 -9.05
N LYS A 603 -66.85 -11.95 -9.51
CA LYS A 603 -66.74 -12.98 -10.56
C LYS A 603 -65.68 -13.99 -10.19
N ILE A 604 -66.02 -15.28 -10.19
CA ILE A 604 -65.08 -16.35 -9.89
C ILE A 604 -65.44 -17.65 -10.64
N ASP A 605 -64.40 -18.33 -11.10
CA ASP A 605 -64.49 -19.62 -11.79
C ASP A 605 -63.84 -20.71 -10.92
N TYR A 606 -64.56 -21.82 -10.69
CA TYR A 606 -64.06 -23.03 -10.03
C TYR A 606 -63.89 -24.15 -11.07
N SER A 607 -62.71 -24.76 -11.13
CA SER A 607 -62.47 -25.98 -11.90
C SER A 607 -61.92 -27.07 -10.99
N ALA A 608 -62.50 -28.27 -11.01
CA ALA A 608 -61.98 -29.38 -10.22
C ALA A 608 -62.08 -30.69 -11.00
N LYS A 609 -61.01 -31.49 -11.00
CA LYS A 609 -60.99 -32.78 -11.70
C LYS A 609 -62.07 -33.75 -11.22
N ASN A 610 -62.31 -33.81 -9.90
CA ASN A 610 -63.17 -34.82 -9.30
C ASN A 610 -64.58 -34.30 -9.07
N LYS A 611 -64.72 -33.23 -8.26
CA LYS A 611 -66.01 -32.58 -8.00
C LYS A 611 -65.84 -31.14 -7.51
N VAL A 612 -66.83 -30.29 -7.78
CA VAL A 612 -67.04 -28.99 -7.11
C VAL A 612 -68.29 -29.13 -6.24
N GLU A 613 -68.13 -29.02 -4.92
CA GLU A 613 -69.18 -29.20 -3.93
C GLU A 613 -69.46 -27.88 -3.20
N LEU A 614 -70.66 -27.33 -3.42
CA LEU A 614 -71.12 -26.11 -2.76
C LEU A 614 -71.79 -26.52 -1.44
N LEU A 615 -71.16 -26.18 -0.32
CA LEU A 615 -71.65 -26.55 1.01
C LEU A 615 -72.65 -25.51 1.54
N PRO A 616 -73.50 -25.88 2.52
CA PRO A 616 -74.38 -24.92 3.20
C PRO A 616 -73.62 -23.67 3.64
N GLY A 617 -74.11 -22.49 3.24
CA GLY A 617 -73.45 -21.19 3.46
C GLY A 617 -72.89 -20.55 2.20
N PHE A 618 -72.77 -21.28 1.09
CA PHE A 618 -72.48 -20.69 -0.22
C PHE A 618 -73.65 -19.80 -0.70
N GLU A 619 -73.35 -18.59 -1.18
CA GLU A 619 -74.34 -17.64 -1.68
C GLU A 619 -73.81 -16.96 -2.96
N SER A 620 -74.68 -16.68 -3.91
CA SER A 620 -74.37 -15.87 -5.10
C SER A 620 -75.45 -14.80 -5.27
N LYS A 621 -75.07 -13.51 -5.21
CA LYS A 621 -76.01 -12.40 -5.35
C LYS A 621 -76.43 -12.19 -6.80
N ASN A 622 -77.68 -11.78 -6.99
CA ASN A 622 -78.22 -11.40 -8.29
C ASN A 622 -77.33 -10.33 -8.95
N GLY A 623 -76.76 -10.61 -10.12
CA GLY A 623 -75.82 -9.74 -10.85
C GLY A 623 -74.34 -10.19 -10.82
N SER A 624 -73.99 -11.14 -9.95
CA SER A 624 -72.64 -11.74 -9.91
C SER A 624 -72.45 -12.84 -10.96
N VAL A 625 -71.20 -13.24 -11.23
CA VAL A 625 -70.88 -14.34 -12.15
C VAL A 625 -70.14 -15.45 -11.42
N PHE A 626 -70.69 -16.66 -11.51
CA PHE A 626 -70.09 -17.87 -10.95
C PHE A 626 -70.09 -18.97 -11.99
N LYS A 627 -68.93 -19.60 -12.21
CA LYS A 627 -68.80 -20.77 -13.08
C LYS A 627 -68.17 -21.92 -12.30
N ALA A 628 -68.78 -23.10 -12.36
CA ALA A 628 -68.18 -24.34 -11.89
C ALA A 628 -67.97 -25.27 -13.09
N THR A 629 -66.81 -25.90 -13.18
CA THR A 629 -66.47 -26.83 -14.26
C THR A 629 -65.77 -28.06 -13.68
N ILE A 630 -66.16 -29.24 -14.15
CA ILE A 630 -65.43 -30.47 -13.85
C ILE A 630 -64.42 -30.67 -14.97
N ASP A 631 -63.21 -30.19 -14.75
CA ASP A 631 -62.11 -30.24 -15.70
C ASP A 631 -60.76 -30.23 -14.97
N ASP A 632 -59.77 -30.92 -15.53
CA ASP A 632 -58.41 -30.98 -14.96
C ASP A 632 -57.65 -29.70 -15.31
N CYS A 633 -56.79 -29.25 -14.42
CA CYS A 633 -55.93 -28.11 -14.70
C CYS A 633 -54.57 -28.61 -15.21
N ASN A 634 -54.40 -28.61 -16.52
CA ASN A 634 -53.14 -28.86 -17.20
C ASN A 634 -52.75 -27.67 -18.06
#